data_AF-A0A2M7RU90-F1
#
_entry.id   AF-A0A2M7RU90-F1
#
_cell.length_a   1.000
_cell.length_b   1.000
_cell.length_c   1.000
_cell.angle_alpha   90.00
_cell.angle_beta   90.00
_cell.angle_gamma   90.00
#
_symmetry.space_group_name_H-M   'P 1'
#
loop_
_entity.id
_entity.type
_entity.pdbx_description
1 polymer ?
#
loop_
_entity_poly.entity_id
_entity_poly.type
_entity_poly.pdbx_seq_one_letter_code
_entity_poly.pdbx_strand_id
1 'polypeptide(L)'
;MKAVKNINEPLSSIFPKYVFWDCDIDKLSLKNWGDRSFIIQRVLKMADVDFKILVNKLELIFSIEEIKYYANESMEIIGNELIEKLCNRYKMKPSQFPYYKSNLKQSMYA
;
A
#
# COMPACT_ATOMS: atom_id res chain seq x y z
N MET A 1 4.58 10.90 21.69
CA MET A 1 4.77 11.83 20.55
C MET A 1 5.45 11.05 19.44
N LYS A 2 4.77 10.76 18.32
CA LYS A 2 5.45 10.14 17.16
C LYS A 2 6.28 11.22 16.49
N ALA A 3 7.59 11.02 16.39
CA ALA A 3 8.46 11.91 15.63
C ALA A 3 7.94 11.98 14.19
N VAL A 4 7.51 13.17 13.78
CA VAL A 4 7.23 13.44 12.37
C VAL A 4 8.58 13.39 11.67
N LYS A 5 8.84 12.31 10.92
CA LYS A 5 10.09 12.14 10.16
C LYS A 5 10.24 13.32 9.23
N ASN A 6 11.44 13.91 9.20
CA ASN A 6 11.75 15.02 8.32
C ASN A 6 11.45 14.64 6.86
N ILE A 7 10.56 15.40 6.23
CA ILE A 7 10.06 15.23 4.85
C ILE A 7 11.16 15.38 3.77
N ASN A 8 12.42 15.55 4.19
CA ASN A 8 13.59 15.75 3.34
C ASN A 8 14.50 14.51 3.25
N GLU A 9 14.19 13.41 3.96
CA GLU A 9 14.94 12.16 3.79
C GLU A 9 14.62 11.51 2.42
N PRO A 10 15.62 10.95 1.72
CA PRO A 10 15.39 10.24 0.46
C PRO A 10 14.45 9.06 0.70
N LEU A 11 13.50 8.83 -0.20
CA LEU A 11 12.51 7.76 -0.04
C LEU A 11 13.17 6.38 0.01
N SER A 12 14.32 6.20 -0.64
CA SER A 12 15.14 4.99 -0.56
C SER A 12 15.66 4.67 0.85
N SER A 13 15.73 5.65 1.74
CA SER A 13 16.05 5.44 3.16
C SER A 13 14.84 4.93 3.97
N ILE A 14 13.63 5.11 3.44
CA ILE A 14 12.39 4.72 4.10
C ILE A 14 11.94 3.36 3.58
N PHE A 15 11.87 3.17 2.27
CA PHE A 15 11.39 1.93 1.66
C PHE A 15 12.54 1.05 1.15
N PRO A 16 12.45 -0.29 1.31
CA PRO A 16 13.40 -1.20 0.69
C PRO A 16 13.40 -1.07 -0.84
N LYS A 17 14.58 -1.21 -1.47
CA LYS A 17 14.74 -1.12 -2.94
C LYS A 17 13.81 -2.05 -3.72
N TYR A 18 13.51 -3.25 -3.18
CA TYR A 18 12.66 -4.23 -3.86
C TYR A 18 11.24 -3.72 -4.12
N VAL A 19 10.75 -2.74 -3.35
CA VAL A 19 9.40 -2.18 -3.53
C VAL A 19 9.30 -1.38 -4.84
N PHE A 20 10.41 -0.78 -5.26
CA PHE A 20 10.52 0.12 -6.41
C PHE A 20 11.58 -0.40 -7.39
N TRP A 21 11.59 -1.72 -7.65
CA TRP A 21 12.64 -2.38 -8.43
C TRP A 21 12.79 -1.89 -9.87
N ASP A 22 11.73 -1.29 -10.43
CA ASP A 22 11.63 -0.78 -11.79
C ASP A 22 11.80 0.74 -11.91
N CYS A 23 12.00 1.47 -10.80
CA CYS A 23 12.08 2.92 -10.81
C CYS A 23 13.05 3.49 -9.77
N ASP A 24 13.51 4.71 -10.05
CA ASP A 24 14.36 5.47 -9.15
C ASP A 24 13.51 6.23 -8.13
N ILE A 25 13.35 5.64 -6.94
CA ILE A 25 12.46 6.15 -5.89
C ILE A 25 12.84 7.56 -5.40
N ASP A 26 14.12 7.92 -5.48
CA ASP A 26 14.58 9.22 -4.97
C ASP A 26 14.26 10.38 -5.93
N LYS A 27 13.77 10.08 -7.13
CA LYS A 27 13.19 11.06 -8.05
C LYS A 27 11.70 11.33 -7.80
N LEU A 28 11.04 10.52 -6.96
CA LEU A 28 9.63 10.70 -6.63
C LEU A 28 9.45 11.76 -5.56
N SER A 29 8.42 12.59 -5.73
CA SER A 29 8.12 13.69 -4.82
C SER A 29 6.91 13.41 -3.95
N LEU A 30 7.09 13.47 -2.62
CA LEU A 30 5.96 13.45 -1.69
C LEU A 30 5.04 14.68 -1.80
N LYS A 31 5.42 15.72 -2.55
CA LYS A 31 4.59 16.91 -2.78
C LYS A 31 3.74 16.81 -4.05
N ASN A 32 4.08 15.90 -4.97
CA ASN A 32 3.35 15.71 -6.22
C ASN A 32 2.26 14.65 -6.05
N TRP A 33 1.00 14.99 -6.34
CA TRP A 33 -0.13 14.07 -6.17
C TRP A 33 0.00 12.76 -6.96
N GLY A 34 0.53 12.84 -8.19
CA GLY A 34 0.78 11.67 -9.04
C GLY A 34 1.78 10.72 -8.41
N ASP A 35 2.93 11.23 -7.95
CA ASP A 35 3.95 10.42 -7.29
C ASP A 35 3.44 9.81 -5.99
N ARG A 36 2.66 10.56 -5.19
CA ARG A 36 2.04 10.05 -3.96
C ARG A 36 1.13 8.86 -4.25
N SER A 37 0.27 8.98 -5.27
CA SER A 37 -0.63 7.90 -5.68
C SER A 37 0.15 6.63 -6.08
N PHE A 38 1.22 6.81 -6.85
CA PHE A 38 2.10 5.73 -7.28
C PHE A 38 2.80 5.06 -6.10
N ILE A 39 3.41 5.84 -5.20
CA ILE A 39 4.10 5.34 -4.00
C ILE A 39 3.14 4.52 -3.13
N ILE A 40 1.95 5.05 -2.83
CA ILE A 40 0.98 4.38 -1.97
C ILE A 40 0.55 3.06 -2.59
N GLN A 41 0.07 3.07 -3.83
CA GLN A 41 -0.41 1.86 -4.50
C GLN A 41 0.70 0.81 -4.63
N ARG A 42 1.92 1.23 -4.97
CA ARG A 42 3.06 0.32 -5.12
C ARG A 42 3.45 -0.33 -3.80
N VAL A 43 3.54 0.44 -2.73
CA VAL A 43 3.89 -0.11 -1.41
C VAL A 43 2.79 -1.07 -0.91
N LEU A 44 1.51 -0.74 -1.13
CA LEU A 44 0.40 -1.62 -0.76
C LEU A 44 0.41 -2.93 -1.55
N LYS A 45 0.66 -2.88 -2.86
CA LYS A 45 0.84 -4.06 -3.71
C LYS A 45 1.96 -4.98 -3.19
N MET A 46 3.10 -4.39 -2.83
CA MET A 46 4.26 -5.12 -2.33
C MET A 46 4.15 -5.52 -0.85
N ALA A 47 3.09 -5.08 -0.15
CA ALA A 47 2.93 -5.31 1.27
C ALA A 47 2.74 -6.80 1.62
N ASP A 48 2.42 -7.68 0.67
CA ASP A 48 2.32 -9.11 0.99
C ASP A 48 3.65 -9.74 1.41
N VAL A 49 4.79 -9.15 0.98
CA VAL A 49 6.14 -9.57 1.39
C VAL A 49 6.41 -9.25 2.86
N ASP A 50 6.12 -8.01 3.29
CA ASP A 50 6.46 -7.49 4.62
C ASP A 50 5.35 -6.56 5.16
N PHE A 51 4.14 -7.08 5.32
CA PHE A 51 2.92 -6.27 5.52
C PHE A 51 3.06 -5.24 6.64
N LYS A 52 3.47 -5.69 7.83
CA LYS A 52 3.59 -4.82 8.99
C LYS A 52 4.61 -3.70 8.79
N ILE A 53 5.75 -4.00 8.15
CA ILE A 53 6.83 -3.02 7.98
C ILE A 53 6.42 -1.97 6.94
N LEU A 54 5.96 -2.42 5.78
CA LEU A 54 5.63 -1.55 4.66
C LEU A 54 4.41 -0.66 4.95
N VAL A 55 3.36 -1.23 5.54
CA VAL A 55 2.16 -0.47 5.92
C VAL A 55 2.47 0.54 7.03
N ASN A 56 3.20 0.16 8.08
CA ASN A 56 3.57 1.12 9.12
C ASN A 56 4.40 2.28 8.56
N LYS A 57 5.27 2.05 7.57
CA LYS A 57 6.03 3.12 6.90
C LYS A 57 5.12 4.05 6.10
N LEU A 58 4.11 3.54 5.39
CA LEU A 58 3.11 4.39 4.74
C LEU A 58 2.38 5.28 5.73
N GLU A 59 1.94 4.71 6.86
CA GLU A 59 1.20 5.43 7.91
C GLU A 59 2.03 6.51 8.63
N LEU A 60 3.36 6.50 8.48
CA LEU A 60 4.23 7.58 8.97
C LEU A 60 4.31 8.77 8.01
N ILE A 61 3.95 8.57 6.73
CA ILE A 61 4.12 9.56 5.65
C ILE A 61 2.77 10.11 5.17
N PHE A 62 1.77 9.24 5.06
CA PHE A 62 0.46 9.53 4.47
C PHE A 62 -0.64 9.39 5.52
N SER A 63 -1.72 10.16 5.36
CA SER A 63 -2.89 9.97 6.22
C SER A 63 -3.59 8.64 5.90
N ILE A 64 -4.31 8.10 6.88
CA ILE A 64 -5.06 6.85 6.69
C ILE A 64 -6.13 7.05 5.60
N GLU A 65 -6.76 8.21 5.56
CA GLU A 65 -7.78 8.56 4.56
C GLU A 65 -7.22 8.53 3.15
N GLU A 66 -6.01 9.07 2.95
CA GLU A 66 -5.34 9.07 1.65
C GLU A 66 -4.90 7.67 1.24
N ILE A 67 -4.35 6.88 2.17
CA ILE A 67 -4.00 5.48 1.91
C ILE A 67 -5.25 4.70 1.47
N LYS A 68 -6.37 4.86 2.18
CA LYS A 68 -7.65 4.21 1.86
C LYS A 68 -8.18 4.62 0.48
N TYR A 69 -8.11 5.91 0.17
CA TYR A 69 -8.53 6.44 -1.12
C TYR A 69 -7.77 5.76 -2.26
N TYR A 70 -6.44 5.76 -2.22
CA TYR A 70 -5.64 5.15 -3.29
C TYR A 70 -5.65 3.62 -3.28
N ALA A 71 -5.86 2.98 -2.12
CA ALA A 71 -6.06 1.54 -2.07
C ALA A 71 -7.33 1.14 -2.84
N ASN A 72 -8.41 1.91 -2.71
CA ASN A 72 -9.69 1.68 -3.39
C ASN A 72 -9.58 1.87 -4.91
N GLU A 73 -8.85 2.88 -5.35
CA GLU A 73 -8.66 3.17 -6.78
C GLU A 73 -7.61 2.27 -7.45
N SER A 74 -6.92 1.41 -6.69
CA SER A 74 -5.80 0.65 -7.22
C SER A 74 -6.25 -0.57 -8.03
N MET A 75 -5.74 -0.64 -9.25
CA MET A 75 -5.82 -1.83 -10.10
C MET A 75 -4.63 -2.79 -9.89
N GLU A 76 -3.69 -2.46 -9.01
CA GLU A 76 -2.50 -3.27 -8.77
C GLU A 76 -2.61 -4.16 -7.52
N ILE A 77 -3.52 -3.85 -6.61
CA ILE A 77 -3.74 -4.63 -5.38
C ILE A 77 -4.58 -5.86 -5.72
N ILE A 78 -3.90 -6.97 -5.90
CA ILE A 78 -4.48 -8.25 -6.33
C ILE A 78 -4.19 -9.31 -5.26
N GLY A 79 -5.12 -10.24 -5.11
CA GLY A 79 -5.01 -11.35 -4.16
C GLY A 79 -5.93 -11.14 -2.95
N ASN A 80 -6.81 -12.10 -2.71
CA ASN A 80 -7.79 -12.01 -1.63
C ASN A 80 -7.15 -11.85 -0.26
N GLU A 81 -6.03 -12.53 0.01
CA GLU A 81 -5.36 -12.46 1.31
C GLU A 81 -4.83 -11.06 1.60
N LEU A 82 -4.12 -10.43 0.64
CA LEU A 82 -3.64 -9.05 0.77
C LEU A 82 -4.82 -8.08 0.96
N ILE A 83 -5.87 -8.22 0.15
CA ILE A 83 -7.09 -7.41 0.26
C ILE A 83 -7.74 -7.57 1.64
N GLU A 84 -7.86 -8.79 2.15
CA GLU A 84 -8.41 -9.07 3.49
C GLU A 84 -7.53 -8.44 4.58
N LYS A 85 -6.20 -8.55 4.49
CA LYS A 85 -5.25 -7.90 5.44
C LYS A 85 -5.42 -6.38 5.44
N LEU A 86 -5.52 -5.74 4.26
CA LEU A 86 -5.73 -4.30 4.12
C LEU A 86 -7.09 -3.87 4.66
N CYS A 87 -8.15 -4.63 4.36
CA CYS A 87 -9.50 -4.38 4.88
C CYS A 87 -9.55 -4.43 6.40
N ASN A 88 -8.90 -5.42 7.00
CA ASN A 88 -8.79 -5.54 8.45
C ASN A 88 -8.00 -4.38 9.05
N ARG A 89 -6.89 -3.95 8.42
CA ARG A 89 -6.07 -2.83 8.90
C ARG A 89 -6.80 -1.50 8.86
N TYR A 90 -7.52 -1.22 7.77
CA TYR A 90 -8.10 0.11 7.51
C TYR A 90 -9.63 0.19 7.63
N LYS A 91 -10.26 -0.88 8.13
CA LYS A 91 -11.72 -1.02 8.26
C LYS A 91 -12.41 -0.73 6.91
N MET A 92 -11.91 -1.36 5.85
CA MET A 92 -12.49 -1.33 4.50
C MET A 92 -13.26 -2.62 4.23
N LYS A 93 -14.03 -2.66 3.14
CA LYS A 93 -14.76 -3.86 2.68
C LYS A 93 -14.03 -4.45 1.47
N PRO A 94 -13.81 -5.77 1.41
CA PRO A 94 -13.14 -6.38 0.26
C PRO A 94 -13.85 -6.12 -1.08
N SER A 95 -15.18 -5.97 -1.08
CA SER A 95 -15.98 -5.63 -2.27
C SER A 95 -15.66 -4.27 -2.89
N GLN A 96 -14.87 -3.44 -2.20
CA GLN A 96 -14.37 -2.17 -2.71
C GLN A 96 -13.19 -2.34 -3.68
N PHE A 97 -12.47 -3.47 -3.59
CA PHE A 97 -11.29 -3.72 -4.41
C PHE A 97 -11.70 -4.37 -5.74
N PRO A 98 -11.28 -3.83 -6.89
CA PRO A 98 -11.70 -4.31 -8.22
C PRO A 98 -11.42 -5.81 -8.46
N TYR A 99 -10.39 -6.36 -7.82
CA TYR A 99 -9.92 -7.73 -8.05
C TYR A 99 -10.24 -8.72 -6.92
N TYR A 100 -11.07 -8.34 -5.95
CA TYR A 100 -11.50 -9.26 -4.89
C TYR A 100 -12.49 -10.31 -5.43
N LYS A 101 -12.22 -11.60 -5.18
CA LYS A 101 -13.10 -12.71 -5.61
C LYS A 101 -13.75 -13.38 -4.41
N SER A 102 -15.01 -13.07 -4.11
CA SER A 102 -15.72 -13.56 -2.91
C SER A 102 -15.82 -15.08 -2.79
N ASN A 103 -15.83 -15.82 -3.91
CA ASN A 103 -16.18 -17.25 -3.93
C ASN A 103 -14.95 -18.18 -3.97
N LEU A 104 -13.72 -17.66 -3.86
CA LEU A 104 -12.52 -18.51 -3.90
C LEU A 104 -12.37 -19.45 -2.69
N LYS A 105 -13.00 -19.16 -1.55
CA LYS A 105 -12.94 -20.05 -0.35
C LYS A 105 -13.76 -21.34 -0.51
N GLN A 106 -14.67 -21.44 -1.48
CA GLN A 106 -15.56 -22.60 -1.64
C GLN A 106 -14.94 -23.77 -2.42
N SER A 107 -13.85 -23.58 -3.17
CA SER A 107 -13.31 -24.64 -4.05
C SER A 107 -12.16 -25.47 -3.45
N MET A 108 -11.71 -25.19 -2.23
CA MET A 108 -10.67 -26.00 -1.56
C MET A 108 -11.23 -27.10 -0.65
N TYR A 109 -12.56 -27.20 -0.55
CA TYR A 109 -13.26 -28.20 0.25
C TYR A 109 -14.27 -29.04 -0.57
N ALA A 110 -14.12 -29.05 -1.89
CA ALA A 110 -14.95 -29.84 -2.81
C ALA A 110 -14.14 -31.01 -3.39
#